data_AF-A0A0Q8REP2-F1
#
_entry.id   AF-A0A0Q8REP2-F1
#
_cell.length_a   1.000
_cell.length_b   1.000
_cell.length_c   1.000
_cell.angle_alpha   90.00
_cell.angle_beta   90.00
_cell.angle_gamma   90.00
#
_symmetry.space_group_name_H-M   'P 1'
#
loop_
_entity.id
_entity.type
_entity.pdbx_description
1 polymer ?
#
loop_
_entity_poly.entity_id
_entity_poly.type
_entity_poly.pdbx_seq_one_letter_code
_entity_poly.pdbx_strand_id
1 'polypeptide(L)'
;MTGGDALLQRCRTCGTALYPRREICSRCLSGDLADLDVAGIPATMIALTTLHITHEPSLRPLLPLRIGTAVLADGLKLIAYAAPAVATGDAVLLSVVADPDGMPVMIAAGRPIAATGLADALNEGEEG
;
A
#
# COMPACT_ATOMS: atom_id res chain seq x y z
N MET A 1 14.84 14.17 3.77
CA MET A 1 13.68 13.89 2.91
C MET A 1 14.21 13.21 1.65
N THR A 2 14.52 11.93 1.75
CA THR A 2 14.90 11.08 0.62
C THR A 2 13.62 10.68 -0.10
N GLY A 3 13.43 11.12 -1.34
CA GLY A 3 12.21 10.91 -2.13
C GLY A 3 12.03 9.48 -2.65
N GLY A 4 12.19 8.47 -1.79
CA GLY A 4 12.07 7.05 -2.13
C GLY A 4 10.81 6.37 -1.59
N ASP A 5 10.20 6.90 -0.52
CA ASP A 5 9.20 6.16 0.26
C ASP A 5 7.76 6.32 -0.25
N ALA A 6 7.47 7.37 -1.01
CA ALA A 6 6.12 7.58 -1.53
C ALA A 6 5.84 6.60 -2.70
N LEU A 7 4.85 5.73 -2.53
CA LEU A 7 4.48 4.71 -3.53
C LEU A 7 3.48 5.23 -4.58
N LEU A 8 2.85 6.36 -4.31
CA LEU A 8 1.86 7.00 -5.19
C LEU A 8 2.38 8.30 -5.78
N GLN A 9 1.92 8.61 -6.99
CA GLN A 9 2.14 9.90 -7.61
C GLN A 9 0.80 10.52 -8.03
N ARG A 10 0.77 11.85 -8.16
CA ARG A 10 -0.31 12.60 -8.78
C ARG A 10 0.22 13.52 -9.86
N CYS A 11 -0.41 13.50 -11.02
CA CYS A 11 -0.11 14.45 -12.07
C CYS A 11 -0.61 15.84 -11.69
N ARG A 12 0.28 16.84 -11.65
CA ARG A 12 -0.06 18.23 -11.34
C ARG A 12 -0.83 18.91 -12.48
N THR A 13 -0.69 18.42 -13.71
CA THR A 13 -1.41 18.96 -14.88
C THR A 13 -2.88 18.55 -14.93
N CYS A 14 -3.20 17.27 -14.68
CA CYS A 14 -4.57 16.75 -14.87
C CYS A 14 -5.18 16.09 -13.62
N GLY A 15 -4.46 16.04 -12.50
CA GLY A 15 -4.93 15.48 -11.23
C GLY A 15 -4.99 13.96 -11.15
N THR A 16 -4.62 13.24 -12.22
CA THR A 16 -4.65 11.76 -12.24
C THR A 16 -3.67 11.19 -11.21
N ALA A 17 -4.17 10.38 -10.29
CA ALA A 17 -3.34 9.58 -9.39
C ALA A 17 -2.76 8.36 -10.14
N LEU A 18 -1.54 7.97 -9.80
CA LEU A 18 -0.75 6.98 -10.51
C LEU A 18 -0.18 5.97 -9.53
N TYR A 19 -0.37 4.71 -9.88
CA TYR A 19 0.25 3.55 -9.26
C TYR A 19 0.50 2.48 -10.32
N PRO A 20 1.68 1.82 -10.33
CA PRO A 20 2.88 2.18 -9.58
C PRO A 20 3.47 3.54 -10.04
N ARG A 21 4.58 3.97 -9.44
CA ARG A 21 5.34 5.13 -9.90
C ARG A 21 5.65 5.05 -11.41
N ARG A 22 5.60 6.21 -12.08
CA ARG A 22 5.87 6.39 -13.51
C ARG A 22 6.64 7.69 -13.73
N GLU A 23 7.25 7.80 -14.90
CA GLU A 23 7.91 9.03 -15.37
C GLU A 23 6.94 9.97 -16.09
N ILE A 24 5.81 9.44 -16.58
CA ILE A 24 4.84 10.17 -17.40
C ILE A 24 3.41 9.79 -16.98
N CYS A 25 2.51 10.78 -16.97
CA CYS A 25 1.09 10.58 -16.70
C CYS A 25 0.42 9.69 -17.75
N SER A 26 -0.28 8.64 -17.29
CA SER A 26 -1.03 7.73 -18.15
C SER A 26 -2.23 8.36 -18.87
N ARG A 27 -2.70 9.54 -18.41
CA ARG A 27 -3.88 10.22 -18.97
C ARG A 27 -3.53 11.34 -19.95
N CYS A 28 -2.60 12.22 -19.59
CA CYS A 28 -2.31 13.45 -20.35
C CYS A 28 -0.89 13.51 -20.91
N LEU A 29 -0.05 12.49 -20.65
CA LEU A 29 1.34 12.41 -21.08
C LEU A 29 2.27 13.52 -20.56
N SER A 30 1.80 14.34 -19.60
CA SER A 30 2.67 15.27 -18.88
C SER A 30 3.66 14.53 -17.98
N GLY A 31 4.91 15.02 -17.96
CA GLY A 31 5.92 14.60 -16.98
C GLY A 31 5.83 15.33 -15.64
N ASP A 32 4.85 16.24 -15.48
CA ASP A 32 4.66 17.01 -14.26
C ASP A 32 3.95 16.18 -13.18
N LEU A 33 4.73 15.32 -12.52
CA LEU A 33 4.30 14.39 -11.48
C LEU A 33 4.83 14.82 -10.12
N ALA A 34 3.99 14.71 -9.10
CA ALA A 34 4.35 14.94 -7.70
C ALA A 34 4.07 13.69 -6.88
N ASP A 35 4.85 13.50 -5.82
CA ASP A 35 4.62 12.44 -4.85
C ASP A 35 3.32 12.68 -4.09
N LEU A 36 2.54 11.62 -3.92
CA LEU A 36 1.32 11.64 -3.12
C LEU A 36 1.56 10.83 -1.86
N ASP A 37 1.36 11.47 -0.71
CA ASP A 37 1.41 10.78 0.58
C ASP A 37 0.24 9.78 0.67
N VAL A 38 0.57 8.55 1.06
CA VAL A 38 -0.38 7.43 1.15
C VAL A 38 -1.02 7.35 2.54
N ALA A 39 -0.38 7.94 3.56
CA ALA A 39 -0.75 7.76 4.95
C ALA A 39 -2.21 8.17 5.23
N GLY A 40 -3.01 7.21 5.71
CA GLY A 40 -4.40 7.41 6.08
C GLY A 40 -5.37 7.56 4.90
N ILE A 41 -4.95 7.27 3.66
CA ILE A 41 -5.88 7.31 2.52
C ILE A 41 -6.92 6.19 2.67
N PRO A 42 -8.23 6.50 2.61
CA PRO A 42 -9.28 5.49 2.63
C PRO A 42 -9.37 4.73 1.32
N ALA A 43 -9.59 3.43 1.42
CA ALA A 43 -9.77 2.51 0.30
C ALA A 43 -10.77 1.41 0.67
N THR A 44 -11.15 0.61 -0.32
CA THR A 44 -11.91 -0.64 -0.12
C THR A 44 -11.07 -1.82 -0.57
N MET A 45 -10.96 -2.86 0.26
CA MET A 45 -10.28 -4.09 -0.12
C MET A 45 -11.19 -4.90 -1.06
N ILE A 46 -10.84 -5.03 -2.34
CA ILE A 46 -11.70 -5.68 -3.35
C ILE A 46 -11.28 -7.11 -3.71
N ALA A 47 -10.05 -7.50 -3.36
CA ALA A 47 -9.55 -8.86 -3.55
C ALA A 47 -8.44 -9.13 -2.54
N LEU A 48 -8.37 -10.36 -2.03
CA LEU A 48 -7.39 -10.75 -1.04
C LEU A 48 -6.93 -12.20 -1.26
N THR A 49 -5.63 -12.44 -1.07
CA THR A 49 -5.03 -13.78 -1.13
C THR A 49 -4.02 -13.96 0.00
N THR A 50 -3.71 -15.21 0.31
CA THR A 50 -2.72 -15.58 1.32
C THR A 50 -1.47 -16.14 0.64
N LEU A 51 -0.35 -15.46 0.86
CA LEU A 51 0.97 -15.90 0.47
C LEU A 51 1.49 -16.88 1.52
N HIS A 52 1.56 -18.16 1.14
CA HIS A 52 2.10 -19.23 2.01
C HIS A 52 3.58 -19.53 1.75
N ILE A 53 4.10 -19.15 0.59
CA ILE A 53 5.49 -19.40 0.18
C ILE A 53 5.99 -18.16 -0.55
N THR A 54 7.20 -17.72 -0.25
CA THR A 54 7.85 -16.58 -0.91
C THR A 54 9.26 -16.95 -1.36
N HIS A 55 9.71 -16.33 -2.45
CA HIS A 55 11.10 -16.43 -2.89
C HIS A 55 11.99 -15.42 -2.15
N GLU A 56 11.40 -14.38 -1.55
CA GLU A 56 12.11 -13.34 -0.82
C GLU A 56 12.47 -13.82 0.60
N PRO A 57 13.75 -14.11 0.91
CA PRO A 57 14.12 -14.77 2.17
C PRO A 57 13.73 -13.96 3.41
N SER A 58 13.81 -12.64 3.31
CA SER A 58 13.53 -11.68 4.40
C SER A 58 12.06 -11.71 4.85
N LEU A 59 11.13 -12.08 3.96
CA LEU A 59 9.70 -12.17 4.23
C LEU A 59 9.26 -13.53 4.78
N ARG A 60 10.11 -14.57 4.72
CA ARG A 60 9.77 -15.92 5.20
C ARG A 60 9.31 -15.96 6.66
N PRO A 61 9.91 -15.21 7.61
CA PRO A 61 9.47 -15.20 9.00
C PRO A 61 8.07 -14.61 9.21
N LEU A 62 7.57 -13.83 8.26
CA LEU A 62 6.26 -13.18 8.33
C LEU A 62 5.14 -14.01 7.70
N LEU A 63 5.47 -15.14 7.08
CA LEU A 63 4.48 -16.01 6.46
C LEU A 63 3.61 -16.72 7.52
N PRO A 64 2.32 -16.95 7.25
CA PRO A 64 1.60 -16.58 6.03
C PRO A 64 1.26 -15.08 5.99
N LEU A 65 1.53 -14.44 4.86
CA LEU A 65 1.19 -13.03 4.63
C LEU A 65 -0.11 -12.91 3.85
N ARG A 66 -0.90 -11.87 4.10
CA ARG A 66 -2.08 -11.54 3.30
C ARG A 66 -1.77 -10.36 2.41
N ILE A 67 -2.09 -10.48 1.13
CA ILE A 67 -1.86 -9.45 0.11
C ILE A 67 -3.10 -9.30 -0.74
N GLY A 68 -3.46 -8.06 -1.07
CA GLY A 68 -4.72 -7.77 -1.72
C GLY A 68 -4.67 -6.57 -2.64
N THR A 69 -5.78 -6.37 -3.33
CA THR A 69 -6.03 -5.18 -4.13
C THR A 69 -6.97 -4.26 -3.37
N ALA A 70 -6.49 -3.07 -3.02
CA ALA A 70 -7.30 -1.99 -2.49
C ALA A 70 -7.71 -1.03 -3.62
N VAL A 71 -8.91 -0.49 -3.57
CA VAL A 71 -9.39 0.52 -4.53
C VAL A 71 -9.67 1.83 -3.80
N LEU A 72 -9.12 2.93 -4.31
CA LEU A 72 -9.42 4.27 -3.83
C LEU A 72 -10.80 4.73 -4.32
N ALA A 73 -11.33 5.80 -3.73
CA ALA A 73 -12.61 6.39 -4.13
C ALA A 73 -12.64 6.85 -5.61
N ASP A 74 -11.48 7.16 -6.19
CA ASP A 74 -11.36 7.55 -7.61
C ASP A 74 -11.17 6.35 -8.56
N GLY A 75 -11.23 5.12 -8.04
CA GLY A 75 -11.09 3.89 -8.80
C GLY A 75 -9.65 3.41 -9.00
N LEU A 76 -8.63 4.12 -8.49
CA LEU A 76 -7.24 3.66 -8.56
C LEU A 76 -7.06 2.38 -7.75
N LYS A 77 -6.49 1.35 -8.37
CA LYS A 77 -6.23 0.04 -7.75
C LYS A 77 -4.79 -0.07 -7.29
N LEU A 78 -4.58 -0.52 -6.06
CA LEU A 78 -3.31 -0.59 -5.36
C LEU A 78 -3.07 -1.99 -4.84
N ILE A 79 -1.82 -2.45 -4.85
CA ILE A 79 -1.43 -3.69 -4.17
C ILE A 79 -0.89 -3.35 -2.80
N ALA A 80 -1.43 -4.00 -1.77
CA ALA A 80 -1.04 -3.80 -0.38
C ALA A 80 -1.05 -5.13 0.37
N TYR A 81 -0.15 -5.27 1.35
CA TYR A 81 -0.34 -6.24 2.42
C TYR A 81 -1.58 -5.88 3.22
N ALA A 82 -2.20 -6.87 3.85
CA ALA A 82 -3.41 -6.68 4.63
C ALA A 82 -3.19 -7.13 6.08
N ALA A 83 -3.62 -6.30 7.02
CA ALA A 83 -3.71 -6.66 8.42
C ALA A 83 -4.58 -7.93 8.60
N PRO A 84 -4.34 -8.76 9.64
CA PRO A 84 -5.05 -10.03 9.84
C PRO A 84 -6.58 -9.92 9.92
N ALA A 85 -7.13 -8.82 10.45
CA ALA A 85 -8.57 -8.60 10.55
C ALA A 85 -9.27 -8.20 9.24
N VAL A 86 -8.52 -7.77 8.20
CA VAL A 86 -9.12 -7.22 6.97
C VAL A 86 -9.76 -8.31 6.12
N ALA A 87 -10.97 -8.10 5.62
CA ALA A 87 -11.65 -8.96 4.66
C ALA A 87 -11.89 -8.26 3.32
N THR A 88 -12.30 -9.04 2.31
CA THR A 88 -12.78 -8.46 1.04
C THR A 88 -14.12 -7.76 1.30
N GLY A 89 -14.26 -6.52 0.84
CA GLY A 89 -15.40 -5.65 1.08
C GLY A 89 -15.15 -4.59 2.15
N ASP A 90 -14.12 -4.75 2.98
CA ASP A 90 -13.87 -3.84 4.09
C ASP A 90 -13.36 -2.48 3.63
N ALA A 91 -13.80 -1.45 4.37
CA ALA A 91 -13.17 -0.14 4.34
C ALA A 91 -11.84 -0.22 5.11
N VAL A 92 -10.77 0.25 4.48
CA VAL A 92 -9.42 0.21 5.04
C VAL A 92 -8.75 1.57 4.88
N LEU A 93 -7.74 1.81 5.71
CA LEU A 93 -6.81 2.92 5.62
C LEU A 93 -5.45 2.37 5.17
N LEU A 94 -4.82 3.08 4.25
CA LEU A 94 -3.51 2.73 3.72
C LEU A 94 -2.40 3.41 4.53
N SER A 95 -1.32 2.68 4.75
CA SER A 95 -0.07 3.19 5.31
C SER A 95 1.10 2.68 4.47
N VAL A 96 2.24 3.39 4.54
CA VAL A 96 3.52 2.90 4.02
C VAL A 96 4.41 2.55 5.19
N VAL A 97 4.96 1.34 5.13
CA VAL A 97 5.90 0.80 6.10
C VAL A 97 7.09 0.21 5.36
N ALA A 98 8.23 0.10 6.02
CA ALA A 98 9.39 -0.60 5.49
C ALA A 98 9.20 -2.12 5.67
N ASP A 99 9.49 -2.89 4.64
CA ASP A 99 9.67 -4.33 4.78
C ASP A 99 11.01 -4.65 5.48
N PRO A 100 11.31 -5.94 5.78
CA PRO A 100 12.55 -6.30 6.46
C PRO A 100 13.85 -5.93 5.71
N ASP A 101 13.79 -5.67 4.40
CA ASP A 101 14.93 -5.20 3.60
C ASP A 101 14.98 -3.65 3.52
N GLY A 102 14.05 -2.96 4.18
CA GLY A 102 13.96 -1.50 4.18
C GLY A 102 13.21 -0.93 2.99
N MET A 103 12.56 -1.76 2.17
CA MET A 103 11.82 -1.30 1.00
C MET A 103 10.43 -0.79 1.41
N PRO A 104 9.97 0.36 0.88
CA PRO A 104 8.64 0.86 1.19
C PRO A 104 7.58 -0.06 0.59
N VAL A 105 6.68 -0.54 1.43
CA VAL A 105 5.54 -1.37 1.05
C VAL A 105 4.26 -0.78 1.61
N MET A 106 3.15 -1.05 0.92
CA MET A 106 1.84 -0.58 1.34
C MET A 106 1.17 -1.63 2.23
N ILE A 107 0.57 -1.20 3.33
CA ILE A 107 -0.28 -2.03 4.19
C ILE A 107 -1.67 -1.40 4.33
N ALA A 108 -2.70 -2.25 4.32
CA ALA A 108 -4.10 -1.89 4.54
C ALA A 108 -4.59 -2.45 5.87
N ALA A 109 -5.22 -1.59 6.68
CA ALA A 109 -5.81 -1.97 7.96
C ALA A 109 -7.14 -1.21 8.20
N GLY A 110 -7.99 -1.71 9.09
CA GLY A 110 -9.24 -1.01 9.46
C GLY A 110 -9.03 0.29 10.24
N ARG A 111 -7.80 0.55 10.69
CA ARG A 111 -7.38 1.75 11.44
C ARG A 111 -6.01 2.23 10.94
N PRO A 112 -5.61 3.48 11.24
CA PRO A 112 -4.27 3.95 10.92
C PRO A 112 -3.22 3.07 11.61
N ILE A 113 -2.21 2.65 10.87
CA ILE A 113 -1.03 1.96 11.41
C ILE A 113 0.01 3.01 11.83
N ALA A 114 0.53 2.87 13.05
CA ALA A 114 1.58 3.75 13.57
C ALA A 114 2.99 3.16 13.37
N ALA A 115 3.11 1.83 13.28
CA ALA A 115 4.35 1.16 12.94
C ALA A 115 4.98 1.69 11.65
N THR A 116 6.31 1.72 11.66
CA THR A 116 7.13 2.02 10.49
C THR A 116 7.61 0.75 9.80
N GLY A 117 7.52 -0.43 10.43
CA GLY A 117 7.97 -1.72 9.91
C GLY A 117 6.82 -2.69 9.63
N LEU A 118 6.93 -3.49 8.57
CA LEU A 118 5.89 -4.42 8.15
C LEU A 118 5.55 -5.46 9.21
N ALA A 119 6.56 -6.02 9.89
CA ALA A 119 6.35 -7.01 10.94
C ALA A 119 5.48 -6.46 12.10
N ASP A 120 5.84 -5.27 12.58
CA ASP A 120 5.13 -4.60 13.67
C ASP A 120 3.71 -4.19 13.24
N ALA A 121 3.58 -3.68 12.01
CA ALA A 121 2.30 -3.28 11.43
C ALA A 121 1.29 -4.42 11.31
N LEU A 122 1.77 -5.64 11.01
CA LEU A 122 0.92 -6.83 10.94
C LEU A 122 0.39 -7.22 12.33
N ASN A 123 1.21 -7.09 13.37
CA ASN A 123 0.81 -7.37 14.76
C ASN A 123 -0.16 -6.29 15.29
N GLU A 124 0.06 -5.01 14.96
CA GLU A 124 -0.87 -3.92 15.30
C GLU A 124 -2.27 -4.11 14.69
N GLY A 125 -2.37 -4.88 13.61
CA GLY A 125 -3.63 -5.21 12.95
C GLY A 125 -4.47 -6.28 13.64
N GLU A 126 -3.96 -6.94 14.68
CA GLU A 126 -4.61 -8.06 15.37
C GLU A 126 -5.51 -7.65 16.56
N GLU A 127 -5.30 -6.48 17.16
CA GLU A 127 -6.08 -6.06 18.35
C GLU A 127 -7.42 -5.40 17.99
N GLY A 128 -8.30 -6.10 17.27
CA GLY A 128 -9.62 -5.60 16.87
C GLY A 128 -10.70 -6.66 16.89
#